data_AF-A0A6M0BVD0-F1
#
_entry.id   AF-A0A6M0BVD0-F1
#
_cell.length_a   1.000
_cell.length_b   1.000
_cell.length_c   1.000
_cell.angle_alpha   90.00
_cell.angle_beta   90.00
_cell.angle_gamma   90.00
#
_symmetry.space_group_name_H-M   'P 1'
#
loop_
_entity.id
_entity.type
_entity.pdbx_description
1 polymer ?
#
loop_
_entity_poly.entity_id
_entity_poly.type
_entity_poly.pdbx_seq_one_letter_code
_entity_poly.pdbx_strand_id
1 'polypeptide(L)'
;MNDSSDRAPEFVQENEDGANLLWQYVKSLSPETVSQLSKPSSGEVFKVMERNIVGLLGNLPSEHFGINVTTSREHLGRLLASAMISGYFLRNAEQRMTYEQSWDVDIFNGDK
;
A
#
# COMPACT_ATOMS: atom_id res chain seq x y z
N MET A 1 16.76 -6.81 -28.56
CA MET A 1 16.89 -5.63 -27.68
C MET A 1 15.84 -5.74 -26.59
N ASN A 2 16.25 -5.64 -25.33
CA ASN A 2 15.42 -5.82 -24.14
C ASN A 2 14.71 -4.51 -23.81
N ASP A 3 13.41 -4.42 -24.05
CA ASP A 3 12.59 -3.27 -23.64
C ASP A 3 12.08 -3.55 -22.21
N SER A 4 12.85 -3.08 -21.23
CA SER A 4 12.48 -3.15 -19.82
C SER A 4 11.41 -2.11 -19.58
N SER A 5 10.17 -2.47 -19.88
CA SER A 5 9.00 -1.63 -19.68
C SER A 5 8.76 -1.48 -18.17
N ASP A 6 9.33 -0.41 -17.62
CA ASP A 6 9.03 0.14 -16.29
C ASP A 6 7.62 0.76 -16.32
N ARG A 7 6.64 -0.01 -16.81
CA ARG A 7 5.27 0.43 -17.00
C ARG A 7 4.65 0.51 -15.62
N ALA A 8 4.55 1.74 -15.12
CA ALA A 8 3.72 2.02 -13.97
C ALA A 8 2.35 1.34 -14.19
N PRO A 9 1.76 0.75 -13.14
CA PRO A 9 0.51 0.03 -13.28
C PRO A 9 -0.53 0.87 -14.02
N GLU A 10 -1.38 0.24 -14.83
CA GLU A 10 -2.35 0.92 -15.70
C GLU A 10 -3.24 1.92 -14.94
N PHE A 11 -3.46 1.72 -13.63
CA PHE A 11 -4.19 2.63 -12.75
C PHE A 11 -3.43 3.91 -12.34
N VAL A 12 -2.09 3.92 -12.46
CA VAL A 12 -1.22 5.09 -12.18
C VAL A 12 -1.01 5.93 -13.44
N GLN A 13 -1.40 5.44 -14.61
CA GLN A 13 -1.33 6.22 -15.85
C GLN A 13 -2.35 7.37 -15.79
N GLU A 14 -1.88 8.61 -15.84
CA GLU A 14 -2.72 9.74 -16.19
C GLU A 14 -3.19 9.54 -17.64
N ASN A 15 -4.50 9.34 -17.84
CA ASN A 15 -5.06 9.39 -19.20
C ASN A 15 -4.87 10.79 -19.77
N GLU A 16 -4.87 10.91 -21.10
CA GLU A 16 -4.75 12.19 -21.83
C GLU A 16 -5.82 13.22 -21.39
N ASP A 17 -6.92 12.77 -20.78
CA ASP A 17 -8.00 13.58 -20.19
C ASP A 17 -7.75 14.08 -18.75
N GLY A 18 -6.57 13.86 -18.16
CA GLY A 18 -6.21 14.32 -16.80
C GLY A 18 -6.97 13.62 -15.66
N ALA A 19 -7.69 12.54 -15.97
CA ALA A 19 -8.41 11.73 -15.00
C ALA A 19 -7.47 10.74 -14.32
N ASN A 20 -7.15 11.01 -13.05
CA ASN A 20 -6.43 10.07 -12.18
C ASN A 20 -7.35 8.88 -11.86
N LEU A 21 -7.17 7.75 -12.56
CA LEU A 21 -7.98 6.53 -12.43
C LEU A 21 -7.97 6.00 -11.00
N LEU A 22 -6.83 6.11 -10.33
CA LEU A 22 -6.67 5.70 -8.95
C LEU A 22 -7.52 6.55 -7.99
N TRP A 23 -7.63 7.86 -8.25
CA TRP A 23 -8.52 8.74 -7.51
C TRP A 23 -10.00 8.41 -7.74
N GLN A 24 -10.37 8.07 -8.97
CA GLN A 24 -11.73 7.60 -9.27
C GLN A 24 -12.04 6.27 -8.57
N TYR A 25 -11.09 5.33 -8.60
CA TYR A 25 -11.19 4.07 -7.90
C TYR A 25 -11.35 4.26 -6.38
N VAL A 26 -10.47 5.05 -5.75
CA VAL A 26 -10.56 5.35 -4.31
C VAL A 26 -11.90 6.01 -3.96
N LYS A 27 -12.40 6.93 -4.79
CA LYS A 27 -13.73 7.54 -4.61
C LYS A 27 -14.89 6.56 -4.78
N SER A 28 -14.71 5.50 -5.57
CA SER A 28 -15.74 4.48 -5.80
C SER A 28 -15.85 3.45 -4.66
N LEU A 29 -14.86 3.40 -3.75
CA LEU A 29 -14.87 2.46 -2.62
C LEU A 29 -15.96 2.80 -1.61
N SER A 30 -16.66 1.77 -1.11
CA SER A 30 -17.62 1.97 -0.02
C SER A 30 -16.90 2.37 1.28
N PRO A 31 -17.57 3.13 2.17
CA PRO A 31 -17.01 3.45 3.48
C PRO A 31 -16.61 2.21 4.30
N GLU A 32 -17.34 1.09 4.17
CA GLU A 32 -16.96 -0.16 4.85
C GLU A 32 -15.67 -0.75 4.29
N THR A 33 -15.50 -0.70 2.96
CA THR A 33 -14.30 -1.22 2.28
C THR A 33 -13.08 -0.42 2.70
N VAL A 34 -13.19 0.91 2.76
CA VAL A 34 -12.12 1.80 3.25
C VAL A 34 -11.81 1.50 4.72
N SER A 35 -12.82 1.30 5.56
CA SER A 35 -12.66 0.98 6.99
C SER A 35 -11.99 -0.38 7.23
N GLN A 36 -12.26 -1.37 6.38
CA GLN A 36 -11.57 -2.67 6.43
C GLN A 36 -10.13 -2.56 5.93
N LEU A 37 -9.88 -1.86 4.83
CA LEU A 37 -8.53 -1.67 4.26
C LEU A 37 -7.61 -0.84 5.16
N SER A 38 -8.16 0.05 5.98
CA SER A 38 -7.41 0.88 6.93
C SER A 38 -7.08 0.17 8.25
N LYS A 39 -7.54 -1.08 8.43
CA LYS A 39 -7.20 -1.92 9.58
C LYS A 39 -6.19 -2.99 9.16
N PRO A 40 -4.90 -2.84 9.48
CA PRO A 40 -3.93 -3.89 9.22
C PRO A 40 -4.26 -5.14 10.05
N SER A 41 -4.19 -6.31 9.42
CA SER A 41 -4.61 -7.58 10.02
C SER A 41 -3.58 -8.14 11.02
N SER A 42 -2.32 -7.69 10.95
CA SER A 42 -1.25 -8.08 11.87
C SER A 42 -0.43 -6.89 12.37
N GLY A 43 0.17 -7.05 13.56
CA GLY A 43 1.06 -6.04 14.14
C GLY A 43 2.37 -5.85 13.35
N GLU A 44 2.77 -6.84 12.57
CA GLU A 44 3.95 -6.75 11.69
C GLU A 44 3.66 -5.85 10.48
N VAL A 45 2.50 -6.03 9.83
CA VAL A 45 2.05 -5.18 8.72
C VAL A 45 1.90 -3.72 9.19
N PHE A 46 1.39 -3.51 10.40
CA PHE A 46 1.30 -2.16 11.00
C PHE A 46 2.67 -1.47 11.08
N LYS A 47 3.69 -2.14 11.60
CA LYS A 47 5.06 -1.58 11.71
C LYS A 47 5.67 -1.26 10.34
N VAL A 48 5.41 -2.10 9.33
CA VAL A 48 5.94 -1.86 7.98
C VAL A 48 5.21 -0.72 7.26
N MET A 49 3.91 -0.55 7.50
CA MET A 49 3.16 0.63 7.04
C MET A 49 3.68 1.92 7.67
N GLU A 50 3.89 1.93 8.99
CA GLU A 50 4.48 3.07 9.70
C GLU A 50 5.83 3.46 9.10
N ARG A 51 6.72 2.48 8.90
CA ARG A 51 8.04 2.72 8.28
C ARG A 51 7.94 3.24 6.85
N ASN A 52 6.97 2.78 6.05
CA ASN A 52 6.72 3.31 4.71
C ASN A 52 6.26 4.77 4.76
N ILE A 53 5.33 5.12 5.66
CA ILE A 53 4.84 6.49 5.81
C ILE A 53 5.97 7.43 6.22
N VAL A 54 6.82 7.01 7.18
CA VAL A 54 8.03 7.78 7.56
C VAL A 54 9.00 7.92 6.37
N GLY A 55 9.17 6.87 5.57
CA GLY A 55 9.98 6.94 4.35
C GLY A 55 9.43 7.92 3.31
N LEU A 56 8.11 8.02 3.18
CA LEU A 56 7.43 8.95 2.26
C LEU A 56 7.47 10.40 2.75
N LEU A 57 7.31 10.63 4.06
CA LEU A 57 7.24 11.96 4.66
C LEU A 57 8.63 12.51 5.07
N GLY A 58 9.65 11.67 5.11
CA GLY A 58 10.98 12.01 5.61
C GLY A 58 11.15 11.70 7.10
N ASN A 59 12.40 11.50 7.52
CA ASN A 59 12.74 11.05 8.86
C ASN A 59 12.63 12.21 9.89
N LEU A 60 11.44 12.42 10.45
CA LEU A 60 11.20 13.36 11.55
C LEU A 60 10.58 12.61 12.75
N PRO A 61 11.10 12.75 13.98
CA PRO A 61 10.56 12.04 15.14
C PRO A 61 9.13 12.50 15.46
N SER A 62 8.13 11.61 15.32
CA SER A 62 6.71 11.95 15.49
C SER A 62 6.32 12.31 16.93
N GLU A 63 7.08 11.87 17.94
CA GLU A 63 6.82 12.19 19.36
C GLU A 63 7.06 13.66 19.72
N HIS A 64 7.75 14.43 18.88
CA HIS A 64 8.16 15.80 19.19
C HIS A 64 7.70 16.85 18.19
N PHE A 65 7.01 16.46 17.11
CA PHE A 65 6.66 17.37 16.02
C PHE A 65 5.24 17.14 15.49
N GLY A 66 4.47 18.22 15.39
CA GLY A 66 3.31 18.27 14.50
C GLY A 66 3.81 18.34 13.06
N ILE A 67 3.67 17.24 12.32
CA ILE A 67 4.15 17.15 10.93
C ILE A 67 3.14 17.87 10.02
N ASN A 68 3.55 19.01 9.45
CA ASN A 68 2.80 19.70 8.41
C ASN A 68 3.60 19.67 7.10
N VAL A 69 3.14 18.89 6.12
CA VAL A 69 3.83 18.72 4.82
C VAL A 69 3.17 19.60 3.78
N THR A 70 3.91 20.60 3.28
CA THR A 70 3.48 21.43 2.14
C THR A 70 4.11 20.88 0.87
N THR A 71 3.29 20.53 -0.13
CA THR A 71 3.76 19.93 -1.38
C THR A 71 2.86 20.32 -2.55
N SER A 72 3.35 20.19 -3.79
CA SER A 72 2.53 20.45 -4.98
C SER A 72 1.58 19.29 -5.26
N ARG A 73 0.53 19.53 -6.06
CA ARG A 73 -0.44 18.49 -6.46
C ARG A 73 0.25 17.29 -7.11
N GLU A 74 1.26 17.56 -7.94
CA GLU A 74 2.02 16.56 -8.69
C GLU A 74 2.86 15.69 -7.74
N HIS A 75 3.56 16.30 -6.79
CA HIS A 75 4.36 15.58 -5.80
C HIS A 75 3.50 14.78 -4.83
N LEU A 76 2.35 15.34 -4.41
CA LEU A 76 1.35 14.60 -3.62
C LEU A 76 0.81 13.39 -4.38
N GLY A 77 0.49 13.56 -5.67
CA GLY A 77 0.04 12.46 -6.54
C GLY A 77 1.05 11.31 -6.61
N ARG A 78 2.34 11.64 -6.76
CA ARG A 78 3.43 10.64 -6.75
C ARG A 78 3.55 9.93 -5.40
N LEU A 79 3.43 10.67 -4.31
CA LEU A 79 3.47 10.11 -2.95
C LEU A 79 2.33 9.12 -2.72
N LEU A 80 1.11 9.48 -3.13
CA LEU A 80 -0.07 8.62 -3.05
C LEU A 80 0.09 7.36 -3.91
N ALA A 81 0.57 7.50 -5.15
CA ALA A 81 0.82 6.35 -6.03
C ALA A 81 1.85 5.38 -5.43
N SER A 82 2.96 5.91 -4.87
CA SER A 82 3.97 5.10 -4.19
C SER A 82 3.39 4.39 -2.95
N ALA A 83 2.63 5.09 -2.12
CA ALA A 83 1.96 4.50 -0.96
C ALA A 83 1.02 3.35 -1.36
N MET A 84 0.28 3.51 -2.46
CA MET A 84 -0.65 2.48 -2.95
C MET A 84 0.08 1.23 -3.47
N ILE A 85 1.17 1.41 -4.20
CA ILE A 85 2.01 0.28 -4.64
C ILE A 85 2.59 -0.47 -3.43
N SER A 86 3.13 0.26 -2.44
CA SER A 86 3.61 -0.35 -1.19
C SER A 86 2.51 -1.10 -0.44
N GLY A 87 1.30 -0.52 -0.36
CA GLY A 87 0.15 -1.16 0.28
C GLY A 87 -0.27 -2.45 -0.42
N TYR A 88 -0.29 -2.46 -1.76
CA TYR A 88 -0.58 -3.65 -2.56
C TYR A 88 0.43 -4.78 -2.31
N PHE A 89 1.73 -4.46 -2.31
CA PHE A 89 2.77 -5.44 -1.99
C PHE A 89 2.65 -6.00 -0.57
N LEU A 90 2.33 -5.15 0.41
CA LEU A 90 2.10 -5.59 1.78
C LEU A 90 0.92 -6.54 1.89
N ARG A 91 -0.18 -6.24 1.20
CA ARG A 91 -1.35 -7.13 1.20
C ARG A 91 -1.04 -8.48 0.57
N ASN A 92 -0.30 -8.50 -0.54
CA ASN A 92 0.12 -9.75 -1.18
C ASN A 92 1.05 -10.56 -0.28
N ALA A 93 2.01 -9.90 0.40
CA ALA A 93 2.92 -10.56 1.33
C ALA A 93 2.17 -11.15 2.53
N GLU A 94 1.21 -10.42 3.08
CA GLU A 94 0.34 -10.88 4.16
C GLU A 94 -0.51 -12.09 3.76
N GLN A 95 -1.13 -12.04 2.57
CA GLN A 95 -1.90 -13.18 2.05
C GLN A 95 -1.01 -14.41 1.93
N ARG A 96 0.17 -14.27 1.34
CA ARG A 96 1.14 -15.37 1.20
C ARG A 96 1.55 -15.94 2.56
N MET A 97 1.88 -15.08 3.53
CA MET A 97 2.24 -15.50 4.89
C MET A 97 1.09 -16.25 5.57
N THR A 98 -0.15 -15.79 5.37
CA THR A 98 -1.35 -16.46 5.90
C THR A 98 -1.51 -17.86 5.30
N TYR A 99 -1.30 -18.01 3.98
CA TYR A 99 -1.34 -19.32 3.33
C TYR A 99 -0.23 -20.25 3.82
N GLU A 100 1.01 -19.76 3.93
CA GLU A 100 2.15 -20.55 4.44
C GLU A 100 1.88 -21.04 5.87
N GLN A 101 1.32 -20.20 6.74
CA GLN A 101 0.91 -20.60 8.09
C GLN A 101 -0.20 -21.66 8.10
N SER A 102 -1.21 -21.52 7.23
CA SER A 102 -2.29 -22.52 7.14
C SER A 102 -1.80 -23.87 6.62
N TRP A 103 -0.85 -23.88 5.67
CA TRP A 103 -0.26 -25.10 5.14
C TRP A 103 0.65 -25.79 6.15
N ASP A 104 1.44 -25.04 6.91
CA ASP A 104 2.24 -25.62 8.00
C ASP A 104 1.33 -26.30 9.03
N VAL A 105 0.23 -25.65 9.42
CA VAL A 105 -0.77 -26.23 10.35
C VAL A 105 -1.37 -27.52 9.79
N ASP A 106 -1.75 -27.59 8.52
CA ASP A 106 -2.34 -28.79 7.92
C ASP A 106 -1.34 -29.95 7.81
N ILE A 107 -0.06 -29.68 7.54
CA ILE A 107 0.99 -30.71 7.46
C ILE A 107 1.30 -31.31 8.83
N PHE A 108 1.28 -30.50 9.91
CA PHE A 108 1.53 -31.00 11.27
C PHE A 108 0.30 -31.63 11.95
N ASN A 109 -0.91 -31.44 11.42
CA ASN A 109 -2.15 -32.05 11.95
C ASN A 109 -2.61 -33.29 11.17
N GLY A 110 -1.94 -33.64 10.07
CA GLY A 110 -2.28 -34.79 9.20
C GLY A 110 -1.80 -36.17 9.70
N ASP A 111 -1.00 -36.23 10.76
CA ASP A 111 -0.53 -37.49 11.38
C ASP A 111 -1.34 -37.83 12.65
N LYS A 112 -2.62 -38.17 12.49
CA LYS A 112 -3.39 -39.04 13.41
C LYS A 112 -4.48 -39.82 12.69
#